data_AF-A0AA39RN12-F1
#
_entry.id   AF-A0AA39RN12-F1
#
_cell.length_a   1.000
_cell.length_b   1.000
_cell.length_c   1.000
_cell.angle_alpha   90.00
_cell.angle_beta   90.00
_cell.angle_gamma   90.00
#
_symmetry.space_group_name_H-M   'P 1'
#
loop_
_entity.id
_entity.type
_entity.pdbx_description
1 polymer ?
#
loop_
_entity_poly.entity_id
_entity_poly.type
_entity_poly.pdbx_seq_one_letter_code
_entity_poly.pdbx_strand_id
1 'polypeptide(L)'
;MFSVKRLVESGNCNQSVPSEYVFETNPNDDCTNITDADTIPTIDFSLLTSGSPEQRSNVIQSIGKACREWGFFMVINHGVAKTVRDEMLRASKSFFEQTEEQMQEYAGKKLFDPIRYGTSINRAMDNTIFWRDYLKIDVHPHFNAPQNPPGLRIGEEFQMKLHQSL
;
A
#
# COMPACT_ATOMS: atom_id res chain seq x y z
N MET A 1 15.06 12.65 -11.33
CA MET A 1 15.19 11.22 -11.69
C MET A 1 13.90 10.83 -12.38
N PHE A 2 13.97 10.07 -13.47
CA PHE A 2 12.76 9.57 -14.13
C PHE A 2 12.02 8.61 -13.19
N SER A 3 10.69 8.61 -13.27
CA SER A 3 9.88 7.58 -12.62
C SER A 3 10.22 6.18 -13.14
N VAL A 4 9.97 5.16 -12.32
CA VAL A 4 10.12 3.76 -12.74
C VAL A 4 9.17 3.44 -13.89
N LYS A 5 7.94 3.99 -13.86
CA LYS A 5 6.98 3.90 -14.96
C LYS A 5 7.61 4.40 -16.27
N ARG A 6 8.20 5.60 -16.27
CA ARG A 6 8.84 6.17 -17.47
C ARG A 6 10.02 5.34 -17.94
N LEU A 7 10.81 4.81 -17.00
CA LEU A 7 11.95 3.94 -17.32
C LEU A 7 11.48 2.68 -18.07
N VAL A 8 10.38 2.05 -17.62
CA VAL A 8 9.75 0.91 -18.31
C VAL A 8 9.21 1.31 -19.68
N GLU A 9 8.43 2.39 -19.76
CA GLU A 9 7.78 2.84 -21.01
C GLU A 9 8.79 3.28 -22.08
N SER A 10 9.97 3.76 -21.67
CA SER A 10 11.04 4.15 -22.59
C SER A 10 11.75 2.97 -23.27
N GLY A 11 11.46 1.72 -22.87
CA GLY A 11 12.13 0.52 -23.39
C GLY A 11 13.55 0.31 -22.86
N ASN A 12 14.03 1.16 -21.95
CA ASN A 12 15.37 1.08 -21.36
C ASN A 12 15.57 -0.16 -20.46
N CYS A 13 14.50 -0.88 -20.12
CA CYS A 13 14.54 -2.10 -19.31
C CYS A 13 14.40 -3.39 -20.13
N ASN A 14 14.41 -3.32 -21.46
CA ASN A 14 14.07 -4.47 -22.32
C ASN A 14 15.10 -5.62 -22.26
N GLN A 15 16.31 -5.36 -21.79
CA GLN A 15 17.37 -6.37 -21.66
C GLN A 15 17.79 -6.61 -20.20
N SER A 16 17.84 -5.56 -19.40
CA SER A 16 18.11 -5.63 -17.96
C SER A 16 17.63 -4.36 -17.26
N VAL A 17 17.25 -4.46 -15.98
CA VAL A 17 17.02 -3.26 -15.15
C VAL A 17 18.35 -2.57 -14.84
N PRO A 18 18.39 -1.24 -14.63
CA PRO A 18 19.61 -0.55 -14.20
C PRO A 18 20.15 -1.10 -12.89
N SER A 19 21.48 -1.08 -12.73
CA SER A 19 22.18 -1.69 -11.60
C SER A 19 21.75 -1.13 -10.25
N GLU A 20 21.29 0.12 -10.19
CA GLU A 20 20.81 0.76 -8.96
C GLU A 20 19.56 0.11 -8.37
N TYR A 21 18.85 -0.72 -9.15
CA TYR A 21 17.68 -1.48 -8.73
C TYR A 21 17.97 -2.97 -8.49
N VAL A 22 19.22 -3.40 -8.68
CA VAL A 22 19.65 -4.78 -8.44
C VAL A 22 20.15 -4.89 -7.00
N PHE A 23 19.57 -5.80 -6.23
CA PHE A 23 20.08 -6.14 -4.90
C PHE A 23 21.36 -6.97 -5.04
N GLU A 24 22.47 -6.52 -4.42
CA GLU A 24 23.76 -7.22 -4.46
C GLU A 24 23.72 -8.57 -3.73
N THR A 25 22.89 -8.67 -2.68
CA THR A 25 22.57 -9.89 -1.95
C THR A 25 21.08 -10.10 -2.02
N ASN A 26 20.63 -11.28 -2.46
CA ASN A 26 19.21 -11.60 -2.46
C ASN A 26 18.76 -11.84 -1.00
N PRO A 27 17.95 -10.95 -0.38
CA PRO A 27 17.46 -11.20 0.98
C PRO A 27 16.58 -12.46 1.06
N ASN A 28 16.18 -13.03 -0.08
CA ASN A 28 15.44 -14.28 -0.17
C ASN A 28 16.32 -15.54 -0.28
N ASP A 29 17.65 -15.44 -0.31
CA ASP A 29 18.50 -16.64 -0.32
C ASP A 29 18.38 -17.46 0.98
N ASP A 30 17.78 -16.90 2.04
CA ASP A 30 17.43 -17.58 3.30
C ASP A 30 15.96 -18.06 3.38
N CYS A 31 15.13 -17.82 2.36
CA CYS A 31 13.70 -18.18 2.37
C CYS A 31 13.44 -19.62 1.89
N THR A 32 14.15 -20.62 2.42
CA THR A 32 14.07 -22.01 1.92
C THR A 32 13.09 -22.94 2.66
N ASN A 33 12.16 -22.44 3.47
CA ASN A 33 11.22 -23.31 4.22
C ASN A 33 9.77 -22.81 4.24
N ILE A 34 9.25 -22.24 3.15
CA ILE A 34 7.79 -22.05 3.03
C ILE A 34 7.21 -23.36 2.49
N THR A 35 6.59 -24.14 3.37
CA THR A 35 5.81 -25.32 2.95
C THR A 35 4.43 -24.86 2.49
N ASP A 36 3.81 -25.57 1.54
CA ASP A 36 2.42 -25.31 1.08
C ASP A 36 1.36 -25.35 2.21
N ALA A 37 1.76 -25.72 3.44
CA ALA A 37 0.90 -25.82 4.61
C ALA A 37 0.73 -24.50 5.39
N ASP A 38 1.61 -23.51 5.20
CA ASP A 38 1.58 -22.26 5.96
C ASP A 38 0.78 -21.18 5.23
N THR A 39 -0.54 -21.24 5.35
CA THR A 39 -1.43 -20.20 4.79
C THR A 39 -1.49 -18.99 5.72
N ILE A 40 -1.40 -17.78 5.16
CA ILE A 40 -1.54 -16.52 5.91
C ILE A 40 -2.86 -16.53 6.70
N PRO A 41 -2.84 -16.27 8.02
CA PRO A 41 -4.04 -16.23 8.84
C PRO A 41 -5.07 -15.26 8.26
N THR A 42 -6.32 -15.71 8.15
CA THR A 42 -7.44 -14.89 7.67
C THR A 42 -8.47 -14.72 8.78
N ILE A 43 -8.79 -13.47 9.10
CA ILE A 43 -9.68 -13.10 10.20
C ILE A 43 -11.02 -12.59 9.63
N ASP A 44 -12.12 -13.23 10.03
CA ASP A 44 -13.46 -12.73 9.77
C ASP A 44 -13.83 -11.64 10.78
N PHE A 45 -13.82 -10.40 10.33
CA PHE A 45 -14.07 -9.24 11.18
C PHE A 45 -15.53 -9.11 11.63
N SER A 46 -16.48 -9.68 10.88
CA SER A 46 -17.90 -9.63 11.25
C SER A 46 -18.19 -10.33 12.57
N LEU A 47 -17.36 -11.31 12.94
CA LEU A 47 -17.45 -12.02 14.22
C LEU A 47 -17.01 -11.16 15.42
N LEU A 48 -16.26 -10.07 15.19
CA LEU A 48 -15.92 -9.11 16.24
C LEU A 48 -17.07 -8.14 16.53
N THR A 49 -17.75 -7.69 15.47
CA THR A 49 -18.77 -6.63 15.56
C THR A 49 -20.18 -7.17 15.77
N SER A 50 -20.47 -8.35 15.19
CA SER A 50 -21.81 -8.93 15.13
C SER A 50 -21.88 -10.37 15.68
N GLY A 51 -20.76 -10.93 16.15
CA GLY A 51 -20.71 -12.28 16.71
C GLY A 51 -21.17 -12.39 18.16
N SER A 52 -21.37 -13.63 18.63
CA SER A 52 -21.62 -13.92 20.05
C SER A 52 -20.39 -13.57 20.91
N PRO A 53 -20.54 -13.41 22.24
CA PRO A 53 -19.41 -13.16 23.13
C PRO A 53 -18.28 -14.20 23.01
N GLU A 54 -18.63 -15.47 22.78
CA GLU A 54 -17.67 -16.56 22.58
C GLU A 54 -16.94 -16.45 21.23
N GLN A 55 -17.68 -16.18 20.13
CA GLN A 55 -17.09 -15.96 18.81
C GLN A 55 -16.11 -14.79 18.83
N ARG A 56 -16.52 -13.67 19.45
CA ARG A 56 -15.66 -12.50 19.60
C ARG A 56 -14.39 -12.81 20.39
N SER A 57 -14.50 -13.56 21.49
CA SER A 57 -13.34 -14.01 22.28
C SER A 57 -12.37 -14.84 21.43
N ASN A 58 -12.88 -15.80 20.66
CA ASN A 58 -12.07 -16.66 19.78
C ASN A 58 -11.36 -15.87 18.68
N VAL A 59 -12.01 -14.87 18.09
CA VAL A 59 -11.37 -14.00 17.09
C VAL A 59 -10.30 -13.12 17.70
N ILE A 60 -10.51 -12.55 18.89
CA ILE A 60 -9.47 -11.79 19.60
C ILE A 60 -8.23 -12.66 19.87
N GLN A 61 -8.43 -13.91 20.30
CA GLN A 61 -7.32 -14.85 20.49
C GLN A 61 -6.61 -15.16 19.18
N SER A 62 -7.36 -15.34 18.09
CA SER A 62 -6.83 -15.59 16.75
C SER A 62 -6.00 -14.43 16.22
N ILE A 63 -6.45 -13.18 16.41
CA ILE A 63 -5.69 -11.97 16.09
C ILE A 63 -4.39 -11.94 16.89
N GLY A 64 -4.48 -12.17 18.22
CA GLY A 64 -3.29 -12.19 19.08
C GLY A 64 -2.27 -13.26 18.65
N LYS A 65 -2.75 -14.44 18.23
CA LYS A 65 -1.91 -15.51 17.71
C LYS A 65 -1.24 -15.09 16.39
N ALA A 66 -2.01 -14.58 15.43
CA ALA A 66 -1.49 -14.11 14.14
C ALA A 66 -0.44 -13.00 14.32
N CYS A 67 -0.67 -12.03 15.20
CA CYS A 67 0.32 -10.99 15.49
C CYS A 67 1.63 -11.55 16.08
N ARG A 68 1.57 -12.59 16.93
CA ARG A 68 2.78 -13.18 17.56
C ARG A 68 3.55 -14.10 16.63
N GLU A 69 2.85 -14.91 15.84
CA GLU A 69 3.46 -15.95 15.00
C GLU A 69 3.81 -15.44 13.60
N TRP A 70 3.00 -14.54 13.04
CA TRP A 70 3.15 -14.04 11.67
C TRP A 70 3.53 -12.55 11.61
N GLY A 71 3.08 -11.75 12.58
CA GLY A 71 3.20 -10.29 12.54
C GLY A 71 2.22 -9.59 11.58
N PHE A 72 1.44 -10.36 10.81
CA PHE A 72 0.39 -9.86 9.91
C PHE A 72 -0.71 -10.92 9.69
N PHE A 73 -1.84 -10.49 9.14
CA PHE A 73 -2.97 -11.35 8.79
C PHE A 73 -3.82 -10.68 7.70
N MET A 74 -4.64 -11.46 7.00
CA MET A 74 -5.69 -10.96 6.11
C MET A 74 -6.99 -10.74 6.86
N VAL A 75 -7.79 -9.78 6.44
CA VAL A 75 -9.12 -9.50 7.02
C VAL A 75 -10.18 -9.64 5.95
N ILE A 76 -11.28 -10.32 6.28
CA ILE A 76 -12.49 -10.41 5.46
C ILE A 76 -13.70 -9.87 6.24
N ASN A 77 -14.78 -9.54 5.53
CA ASN A 77 -16.01 -9.00 6.12
C ASN A 77 -15.78 -7.76 7.00
N HIS A 78 -14.79 -6.93 6.64
CA HIS A 78 -14.35 -5.72 7.36
C HIS A 78 -15.26 -4.48 7.14
N GLY A 79 -16.50 -4.64 6.68
CA GLY A 79 -17.47 -3.54 6.55
C GLY A 79 -17.27 -2.52 5.41
N VAL A 80 -16.06 -2.40 4.85
CA VAL A 80 -15.81 -1.50 3.70
C VAL A 80 -16.45 -2.07 2.43
N ALA A 81 -17.40 -1.32 1.87
CA ALA A 81 -18.11 -1.72 0.66
C ALA A 81 -17.17 -1.92 -0.54
N LYS A 82 -17.40 -2.99 -1.31
CA LYS A 82 -16.61 -3.34 -2.50
C LYS A 82 -16.53 -2.17 -3.49
N THR A 83 -17.62 -1.43 -3.69
CA THR A 83 -17.68 -0.28 -4.60
C THR A 83 -16.67 0.81 -4.22
N VAL A 84 -16.57 1.16 -2.94
CA VAL A 84 -15.61 2.17 -2.43
C VAL A 84 -14.17 1.71 -2.65
N ARG A 85 -13.88 0.44 -2.36
CA ARG A 85 -12.54 -0.14 -2.61
C ARG A 85 -12.19 -0.11 -4.09
N ASP A 86 -13.10 -0.54 -4.96
CA ASP A 86 -12.88 -0.58 -6.40
C ASP A 86 -12.74 0.84 -7.00
N GLU A 87 -13.47 1.83 -6.47
CA GLU A 87 -13.31 3.25 -6.80
C GLU A 87 -11.97 3.82 -6.33
N MET A 88 -11.53 3.50 -5.11
CA MET A 88 -10.22 3.92 -4.61
C MET A 88 -9.07 3.37 -5.46
N LEU A 89 -9.16 2.10 -5.88
CA LEU A 89 -8.19 1.50 -6.81
C LEU A 89 -8.21 2.20 -8.17
N ARG A 90 -9.41 2.49 -8.71
CA ARG A 90 -9.55 3.21 -9.99
C ARG A 90 -8.96 4.62 -9.90
N ALA A 91 -9.27 5.37 -8.85
CA ALA A 91 -8.75 6.71 -8.62
C ALA A 91 -7.22 6.72 -8.47
N SER A 92 -6.67 5.74 -7.75
CA SER A 92 -5.22 5.55 -7.61
C SER A 92 -4.58 5.30 -8.97
N LYS A 93 -5.17 4.42 -9.78
CA LYS A 93 -4.70 4.15 -11.14
C LYS A 93 -4.75 5.40 -12.01
N SER A 94 -5.86 6.13 -12.00
CA SER A 94 -6.02 7.37 -12.79
C SER A 94 -4.98 8.44 -12.42
N PHE A 95 -4.54 8.52 -11.16
CA PHE A 95 -3.45 9.41 -10.78
C PHE A 95 -2.14 9.05 -11.51
N PHE A 96 -1.78 7.75 -11.51
CA PHE A 96 -0.56 7.27 -12.17
C PHE A 96 -0.66 7.19 -13.70
N GLU A 97 -1.84 7.35 -14.28
CA GLU A 97 -2.06 7.48 -15.73
C GLU A 97 -1.83 8.91 -16.25
N GLN A 98 -1.71 9.90 -15.36
CA GLN A 98 -1.36 11.29 -15.72
C GLN A 98 0.06 11.41 -16.31
N THR A 99 0.36 12.59 -16.88
CA THR A 99 1.73 12.89 -17.34
C THR A 99 2.67 13.04 -16.16
N GLU A 100 3.97 12.84 -16.40
CA GLU A 100 4.97 13.01 -15.35
C GLU A 100 4.96 14.45 -14.81
N GLU A 101 4.78 15.45 -15.67
CA GLU A 101 4.71 16.86 -15.28
C GLU A 101 3.58 17.10 -14.26
N GLN A 102 2.40 16.55 -14.50
CA GLN A 102 1.24 16.67 -13.61
C GLN A 102 1.49 15.97 -12.26
N MET A 103 2.11 14.78 -12.28
CA MET A 103 2.43 14.08 -11.03
C MET A 103 3.56 14.77 -10.25
N GLN A 104 4.53 15.37 -10.93
CA GLN A 104 5.65 16.08 -10.32
C GLN A 104 5.23 17.36 -9.59
N GLU A 105 4.05 17.91 -9.86
CA GLU A 105 3.45 18.96 -9.03
C GLU A 105 3.33 18.54 -7.55
N TYR A 106 3.21 17.24 -7.31
CA TYR A 106 3.09 16.63 -5.98
C TYR A 106 4.40 16.09 -5.42
N ALA A 107 5.57 16.33 -6.02
CA ALA A 107 6.84 15.70 -5.61
C ALA A 107 7.30 16.00 -4.15
N GLY A 108 6.59 16.89 -3.44
CA GLY A 108 6.97 17.39 -2.12
C GLY A 108 8.10 18.40 -2.22
N LYS A 109 7.80 19.67 -1.93
CA LYS A 109 8.81 20.74 -1.83
C LYS A 109 9.39 20.81 -0.42
N LYS A 110 8.66 20.32 0.58
CA LYS A 110 9.05 20.31 1.99
C LYS A 110 8.94 18.90 2.57
N LEU A 111 9.77 18.64 3.59
CA LEU A 111 9.83 17.37 4.34
C LEU A 111 8.49 16.93 4.96
N PHE A 112 7.55 17.86 5.14
CA PHE A 112 6.26 17.62 5.80
C PHE A 112 5.05 17.95 4.92
N ASP A 113 5.23 17.99 3.59
CA ASP A 113 4.09 18.19 2.71
C ASP A 113 3.10 17.02 2.85
N PRO A 114 1.78 17.29 2.94
CA PRO A 114 0.78 16.26 3.22
C PRO A 114 0.50 15.35 2.02
N ILE A 115 0.91 15.76 0.82
CA ILE A 115 0.82 14.97 -0.40
C ILE A 115 2.20 14.91 -1.02
N ARG A 116 2.69 13.70 -1.28
CA ARG A 116 4.04 13.45 -1.81
C ARG A 116 4.04 12.33 -2.84
N TYR A 117 4.20 12.70 -4.10
CA TYR A 117 4.62 11.82 -5.17
C TYR A 117 6.14 11.63 -5.12
N GLY A 118 6.62 10.45 -5.48
CA GLY A 118 8.06 10.21 -5.58
C GLY A 118 8.36 8.87 -6.23
N THR A 119 9.65 8.69 -6.54
CA THR A 119 10.20 7.45 -7.07
C THR A 119 11.33 7.01 -6.17
N SER A 120 11.18 5.82 -5.56
CA SER A 120 12.06 5.28 -4.52
C SER A 120 12.25 6.16 -3.28
N ILE A 121 12.13 5.56 -2.08
CA ILE A 121 12.04 6.33 -0.84
C ILE A 121 13.40 6.60 -0.17
N ASN A 122 14.50 5.93 -0.54
CA ASN A 122 15.63 5.86 0.40
C ASN A 122 17.05 5.86 -0.18
N ARG A 123 17.42 6.89 -0.94
CA ARG A 123 18.81 7.04 -1.42
C ARG A 123 19.86 7.29 -0.31
N ALA A 124 19.44 7.73 0.87
CA ALA A 124 20.35 8.19 1.92
C ALA A 124 20.80 7.07 2.88
N MET A 125 20.07 5.96 2.96
CA MET A 125 20.34 4.88 3.92
C MET A 125 20.54 3.50 3.27
N ASP A 126 20.04 3.27 2.06
CA ASP A 126 20.16 1.96 1.39
C ASP A 126 20.93 2.11 0.06
N ASN A 127 21.89 1.22 -0.21
CA ASN A 127 22.64 1.16 -1.48
C ASN A 127 21.75 0.72 -2.68
N THR A 128 20.47 0.39 -2.46
CA THR A 128 19.56 -0.12 -3.49
C THR A 128 18.25 0.67 -3.52
N ILE A 129 17.80 0.99 -4.73
CA ILE A 129 16.59 1.77 -5.01
C ILE A 129 15.42 0.80 -5.25
N PHE A 130 14.23 1.10 -4.71
CA PHE A 130 13.05 0.26 -4.97
C PHE A 130 12.51 0.48 -6.39
N TRP A 131 12.12 -0.60 -7.06
CA TRP A 131 11.38 -0.59 -8.33
C TRP A 131 9.91 -0.16 -8.12
N ARG A 132 9.71 1.08 -7.67
CA ARG A 132 8.40 1.61 -7.28
C ARG A 132 8.31 3.12 -7.41
N ASP A 133 7.23 3.57 -8.02
CA ASP A 133 6.69 4.93 -7.87
C ASP A 133 5.59 4.93 -6.80
N TYR A 134 5.49 6.00 -6.02
CA TYR A 134 4.52 6.08 -4.92
C TYR A 134 3.87 7.45 -4.84
N LEU A 135 2.65 7.45 -4.29
CA LEU A 135 1.94 8.63 -3.84
C LEU A 135 1.61 8.43 -2.36
N LYS A 136 2.20 9.26 -1.51
CA LYS A 136 1.89 9.32 -0.08
C LYS A 136 0.91 10.46 0.16
N ILE A 137 -0.15 10.17 0.92
CA ILE A 137 -1.17 11.13 1.30
C ILE A 137 -1.37 11.01 2.81
N ASP A 138 -1.19 12.11 3.53
CA ASP A 138 -1.55 12.20 4.93
C ASP A 138 -3.07 12.39 5.02
N VAL A 139 -3.77 11.41 5.57
CA VAL A 139 -5.25 11.36 5.61
C VAL A 139 -5.82 11.73 6.99
N HIS A 140 -4.97 11.86 8.01
CA HIS A 140 -5.33 12.25 9.38
C HIS A 140 -4.27 13.21 9.94
N PRO A 141 -4.63 14.25 10.73
CA PRO A 141 -5.97 14.57 11.24
C PRO A 141 -6.92 15.21 10.22
N HIS A 142 -6.38 15.75 9.14
CA HIS A 142 -7.16 16.34 8.05
C HIS A 142 -6.98 15.49 6.79
N PHE A 143 -8.06 15.23 6.07
CA PHE A 143 -7.99 14.52 4.81
C PHE A 143 -7.39 15.41 3.72
N ASN A 144 -6.28 14.96 3.14
CA ASN A 144 -5.66 15.59 1.98
C ASN A 144 -5.91 14.71 0.75
N ALA A 145 -6.01 15.33 -0.43
CA ALA A 145 -6.02 14.60 -1.70
C ALA A 145 -5.53 15.50 -2.83
N PRO A 146 -4.86 14.95 -3.85
CA PRO A 146 -4.65 15.65 -5.11
C PRO A 146 -5.97 16.21 -5.65
N GLN A 147 -5.92 17.43 -6.18
CA GLN A 147 -7.09 18.00 -6.85
C GLN A 147 -7.28 17.39 -8.24
N ASN A 148 -6.20 16.95 -8.86
CA ASN A 148 -6.16 16.32 -10.17
C ASN A 148 -5.44 14.96 -10.10
N PRO A 149 -6.12 13.84 -10.45
CA PRO A 149 -7.55 13.74 -10.73
C PRO A 149 -8.40 13.90 -9.46
N PRO A 150 -9.65 14.39 -9.56
CA PRO A 150 -10.52 14.60 -8.40
C PRO A 150 -10.97 13.29 -7.73
N GLY A 151 -10.82 12.16 -8.43
CA GLY A 151 -11.29 10.85 -7.98
C GLY A 151 -10.67 10.37 -6.66
N LEU A 152 -9.49 10.87 -6.28
CA LEU A 152 -8.82 10.48 -5.02
C LEU A 152 -9.55 10.94 -3.76
N ARG A 153 -10.56 11.83 -3.87
CA ARG A 153 -11.42 12.19 -2.74
C ARG A 153 -12.24 11.03 -2.19
N ILE A 154 -12.43 9.94 -2.96
CA ILE A 154 -13.03 8.70 -2.44
C ILE A 154 -12.23 8.12 -1.25
N GLY A 155 -10.95 8.48 -1.11
CA GLY A 155 -10.13 8.13 0.04
C GLY A 155 -10.72 8.61 1.37
N GLU A 156 -11.52 9.69 1.40
CA GLU A 156 -12.18 10.20 2.60
C GLU A 156 -13.24 9.21 3.09
N GLU A 157 -14.10 8.73 2.18
CA GLU A 157 -15.09 7.70 2.49
C GLU A 157 -14.41 6.38 2.89
N PHE A 158 -13.34 5.99 2.16
CA PHE A 158 -12.59 4.78 2.45
C PHE A 158 -11.97 4.82 3.85
N GLN A 159 -11.33 5.94 4.23
CA GLN A 159 -10.78 6.16 5.56
C GLN A 159 -11.86 6.14 6.64
N MET A 160 -12.98 6.84 6.43
CA MET A 160 -14.08 6.86 7.40
C MET A 160 -14.61 5.45 7.66
N LYS A 161 -14.77 4.64 6.61
CA LYS A 161 -15.21 3.25 6.74
C LYS A 161 -14.18 2.38 7.43
N LEU A 162 -12.88 2.61 7.21
CA LEU A 162 -11.83 1.93 7.97
C LEU A 162 -11.88 2.27 9.47
N HIS A 163 -12.00 3.55 9.84
CA HIS A 163 -12.07 3.97 11.25
C HIS A 163 -13.36 3.52 11.97
N GLN A 164 -14.47 3.36 11.25
CA GLN A 164 -15.70 2.83 11.83
C GLN A 164 -15.69 1.30 11.95
N SER A 165 -14.88 0.64 11.13
CA SER A 165 -14.85 -0.82 11.02
C SER A 165 -13.64 -1.47 11.68
N LEU A 166 -12.67 -0.73 12.20
CA LEU A 166 -11.46 -1.23 12.88
C LEU A 166 -11.31 -0.53 14.23
#